data_AF-A0A2M7U376-F1
#
_entry.id   AF-A0A2M7U376-F1
#
_cell.length_a   1.000
_cell.length_b   1.000
_cell.length_c   1.000
_cell.angle_alpha   90.00
_cell.angle_beta   90.00
_cell.angle_gamma   90.00
#
_symmetry.space_group_name_H-M   'P 1'
#
loop_
_entity.id
_entity.type
_entity.pdbx_description
1 polymer ?
#
loop_
_entity_poly.entity_id
_entity_poly.type
_entity_poly.pdbx_seq_one_letter_code
_entity_poly.pdbx_strand_id
1 'polypeptide(L)'
;MPVYLGDPLPKLHQITTLEKDGYNDHELTSVMHVGTHMDAPLHMIQNGKTIEKGSIVLVYTDFGKNYRNKKYYENVPNITKAFAEEMVKAQVKIIGMDILGPDAPPFPTHKILLGNSILIIENLVNLEKLLDIPNFEVIALPMKLQADASWVRVVAVY
;
A
#
# COMPACT_ATOMS: atom_id res chain seq x y z
N MET A 1 -3.78 -12.01 -18.27
CA MET A 1 -2.86 -10.96 -17.78
C MET A 1 -1.48 -11.25 -18.36
N PRO A 2 -0.65 -10.23 -18.67
CA PRO A 2 0.73 -10.48 -19.10
C PRO A 2 1.53 -11.17 -17.99
N VAL A 3 2.41 -12.10 -18.38
CA VAL A 3 3.32 -12.85 -17.50
C VAL A 3 4.74 -12.78 -18.07
N TYR A 4 5.74 -13.02 -17.24
CA TYR A 4 7.12 -13.14 -17.71
C TYR A 4 7.28 -14.36 -18.63
N LEU A 5 8.20 -14.30 -19.60
CA LEU A 5 8.41 -15.38 -20.56
C LEU A 5 8.91 -16.64 -19.84
N GLY A 6 8.06 -17.68 -19.84
CA GLY A 6 8.33 -18.96 -19.18
C GLY A 6 7.51 -19.20 -17.90
N ASP A 7 6.89 -18.17 -17.35
CA ASP A 7 6.02 -18.31 -16.17
C ASP A 7 4.68 -18.98 -16.52
N PRO A 8 4.08 -19.74 -15.58
CA PRO A 8 2.72 -20.24 -15.74
C PRO A 8 1.72 -19.10 -15.94
N LEU A 9 0.85 -19.23 -16.95
CA LEU A 9 -0.28 -18.32 -17.11
C LEU A 9 -1.27 -18.47 -15.94
N PRO A 10 -1.90 -17.38 -15.48
CA PRO A 10 -2.97 -17.46 -14.50
C PRO A 10 -4.14 -18.25 -15.08
N LYS A 11 -4.71 -19.14 -14.26
CA LYS A 11 -5.86 -19.97 -14.63
C LYS A 11 -7.03 -19.66 -13.73
N LEU A 12 -8.18 -19.36 -14.32
CA LEU A 12 -9.45 -19.19 -13.62
C LEU A 12 -10.36 -20.35 -14.00
N HIS A 13 -10.77 -21.14 -13.02
CA HIS A 13 -11.60 -22.31 -13.20
C HIS A 13 -12.89 -22.14 -12.40
N GLN A 14 -14.04 -22.18 -13.06
CA GLN A 14 -15.31 -22.24 -12.35
C GLN A 14 -15.48 -23.64 -11.77
N ILE A 15 -15.55 -23.73 -10.44
CA ILE A 15 -15.62 -25.02 -9.74
C ILE A 15 -17.05 -25.41 -9.36
N THR A 16 -17.96 -24.43 -9.24
CA THR A 16 -19.39 -24.66 -9.03
C THR A 16 -20.25 -23.68 -9.84
N THR A 17 -21.47 -24.10 -10.17
CA THR A 17 -22.44 -23.26 -10.89
C THR A 17 -23.74 -23.14 -10.12
N LEU A 18 -24.40 -21.98 -10.24
CA LEU A 18 -25.66 -21.71 -9.56
C LEU A 18 -26.76 -22.71 -9.92
N GLU A 19 -26.82 -23.11 -11.20
CA GLU A 19 -27.83 -24.05 -11.72
C GLU A 19 -27.68 -25.47 -11.14
N LYS A 20 -26.45 -25.93 -10.99
CA LYS A 20 -26.16 -27.30 -10.55
C LYS A 20 -26.02 -27.42 -9.04
N ASP A 21 -25.35 -26.44 -8.42
CA ASP A 21 -24.83 -26.55 -7.05
C ASP A 21 -25.50 -25.54 -6.10
N GLY A 22 -26.34 -24.62 -6.61
CA GLY A 22 -27.05 -23.62 -5.81
C GLY A 22 -26.21 -22.40 -5.41
N TYR A 23 -24.93 -22.36 -5.81
CA TYR A 23 -24.04 -21.20 -5.65
C TYR A 23 -22.97 -21.20 -6.76
N ASN A 24 -22.29 -20.07 -6.94
CA ASN A 24 -21.27 -19.90 -7.98
C ASN A 24 -19.91 -19.65 -7.32
N ASP A 25 -18.89 -20.38 -7.72
CA ASP A 25 -17.53 -20.26 -7.19
C ASP A 25 -16.46 -20.51 -8.27
N HIS A 26 -15.32 -19.83 -8.15
CA HIS A 26 -14.19 -19.92 -9.07
C HIS A 26 -12.87 -20.04 -8.30
N GLU A 27 -12.02 -20.97 -8.75
CA GLU A 27 -10.63 -21.10 -8.32
C GLU A 27 -9.70 -20.31 -9.25
N LEU A 28 -8.86 -19.45 -8.68
CA LEU A 28 -7.77 -18.77 -9.38
C LEU A 28 -6.42 -19.35 -8.96
N THR A 29 -5.67 -19.91 -9.91
CA THR A 29 -4.27 -20.30 -9.74
C THR A 29 -3.36 -19.34 -10.50
N SER A 30 -2.37 -18.73 -9.82
CA SER A 30 -1.44 -17.77 -10.44
C SER A 30 -0.07 -17.78 -9.73
N VAL A 31 0.99 -17.35 -10.42
CA VAL A 31 2.22 -16.90 -9.76
C VAL A 31 2.08 -15.43 -9.31
N MET A 32 2.97 -14.95 -8.44
CA MET A 32 2.86 -13.61 -7.83
C MET A 32 3.27 -12.47 -8.77
N HIS A 33 4.10 -12.74 -9.78
CA HIS A 33 4.65 -11.76 -10.73
C HIS A 33 3.82 -11.70 -12.04
N VAL A 34 2.50 -11.66 -11.90
CA VAL A 34 1.54 -11.63 -13.03
C VAL A 34 0.79 -10.30 -13.06
N GLY A 35 0.70 -9.67 -14.24
CA GLY A 35 0.05 -8.38 -14.38
C GLY A 35 0.76 -7.26 -13.61
N THR A 36 0.01 -6.25 -13.16
CA THR A 36 0.52 -5.21 -12.27
C THR A 36 0.78 -5.81 -10.89
N HIS A 37 2.03 -5.84 -10.44
CA HIS A 37 2.46 -6.42 -9.16
C HIS A 37 3.58 -5.58 -8.52
N MET A 38 4.05 -5.99 -7.34
CA MET A 38 5.11 -5.34 -6.58
C MET A 38 6.08 -6.38 -6.01
N ASP A 39 7.39 -6.11 -6.11
CA ASP A 39 8.44 -7.01 -5.64
C ASP A 39 8.93 -6.60 -4.25
N ALA A 40 9.08 -7.59 -3.36
CA ALA A 40 9.83 -7.43 -2.12
C ALA A 40 11.32 -7.76 -2.35
N PRO A 41 12.27 -7.27 -1.53
CA PRO A 41 13.68 -7.64 -1.61
C PRO A 41 13.94 -9.16 -1.67
N LEU A 42 13.10 -9.96 -1.01
CA LEU A 42 13.12 -11.43 -1.10
C LEU A 42 13.05 -11.97 -2.54
N HIS A 43 12.43 -11.24 -3.46
CA HIS A 43 12.30 -11.62 -4.88
C HIS A 43 13.65 -11.88 -5.54
N MET A 44 14.67 -11.08 -5.20
CA MET A 44 15.99 -11.12 -5.85
C MET A 44 17.15 -11.39 -4.89
N ILE A 45 16.91 -11.33 -3.57
CA ILE A 45 17.95 -11.43 -2.55
C ILE A 45 17.63 -12.63 -1.66
N GLN A 46 18.56 -13.58 -1.57
CA GLN A 46 18.44 -14.71 -0.64
C GLN A 46 18.39 -14.19 0.81
N ASN A 47 17.32 -14.52 1.54
CA ASN A 47 16.96 -13.92 2.85
C ASN A 47 16.66 -12.41 2.81
N GLY A 48 16.32 -11.87 1.65
CA GLY A 48 15.84 -10.49 1.52
C GLY A 48 14.60 -10.28 2.40
N LYS A 49 14.53 -9.14 3.06
CA LYS A 49 13.40 -8.83 3.95
C LYS A 49 12.10 -8.80 3.14
N THR A 50 11.05 -9.39 3.69
CA THR A 50 9.67 -9.13 3.27
C THR A 50 9.16 -7.90 4.01
N ILE A 51 7.98 -7.39 3.64
CA ILE A 51 7.25 -6.49 4.53
C ILE A 51 6.90 -7.32 5.77
N GLU A 52 7.57 -7.06 6.89
CA GLU A 52 7.33 -7.77 8.14
C GLU A 52 6.04 -7.26 8.79
N LYS A 53 5.35 -8.13 9.51
CA LYS A 53 4.20 -7.75 10.34
C LYS A 53 4.58 -6.58 11.24
N GLY A 54 3.75 -5.54 11.26
CA GLY A 54 3.98 -4.34 12.06
C GLY A 54 4.99 -3.35 11.46
N SER A 55 5.39 -3.55 10.20
CA SER A 55 6.18 -2.57 9.45
C SER A 55 5.41 -1.25 9.26
N ILE A 56 6.16 -0.17 9.08
CA ILE A 56 5.67 1.11 8.56
C ILE A 56 6.07 1.16 7.09
N VAL A 57 5.12 1.39 6.20
CA VAL A 57 5.38 1.50 4.75
C VAL A 57 5.24 2.96 4.35
N LEU A 58 6.28 3.55 3.77
CA LEU A 58 6.24 4.90 3.18
C LEU A 58 6.12 4.79 1.66
N VAL A 59 5.06 5.34 1.09
CA VAL A 59 4.81 5.40 -0.34
C VAL A 59 5.34 6.73 -0.87
N TYR A 60 6.39 6.67 -1.67
CA TYR A 60 6.97 7.83 -2.33
C TYR A 60 6.44 7.96 -3.76
N THR A 61 5.84 9.10 -4.07
CA THR A 61 5.28 9.41 -5.40
C THR A 61 5.96 10.61 -6.07
N ASP A 62 6.93 11.23 -5.40
CA ASP A 62 7.56 12.50 -5.79
C ASP A 62 6.54 13.68 -5.86
N PHE A 63 5.34 13.50 -5.32
CA PHE A 63 4.30 14.53 -5.32
C PHE A 63 4.52 15.53 -4.20
N GLY A 64 5.19 15.13 -3.11
CA GLY A 64 5.57 15.97 -1.98
C GLY A 64 6.43 17.18 -2.37
N LYS A 65 7.13 17.15 -3.52
CA LYS A 65 7.86 18.33 -4.04
C LYS A 65 6.96 19.53 -4.32
N ASN A 66 5.67 19.27 -4.57
CA ASN A 66 4.69 20.32 -4.84
C ASN A 66 4.08 20.89 -3.55
N TYR A 67 4.43 20.39 -2.36
CA TYR A 67 3.79 20.75 -1.09
C TYR A 67 3.60 22.27 -0.94
N ARG A 68 2.37 22.69 -0.60
CA ARG A 68 1.89 24.10 -0.52
C ARG A 68 1.77 24.87 -1.84
N ASN A 69 2.16 24.30 -2.98
CA ASN A 69 1.90 24.89 -4.30
C ASN A 69 0.54 24.47 -4.84
N LYS A 70 -0.02 25.24 -5.77
CA LYS A 70 -1.30 24.94 -6.42
C LYS A 70 -1.37 23.52 -7.01
N LYS A 71 -0.27 23.08 -7.64
CA LYS A 71 -0.13 21.74 -8.22
C LYS A 71 -0.30 20.60 -7.22
N TYR A 72 -0.07 20.85 -5.92
CA TYR A 72 -0.30 19.84 -4.89
C TYR A 72 -1.78 19.47 -4.78
N TYR A 73 -2.70 20.35 -5.15
CA TYR A 73 -4.14 20.12 -5.03
C TYR A 73 -4.76 19.62 -6.34
N GLU A 74 -3.97 19.50 -7.41
CA GLU A 74 -4.43 19.17 -8.75
C GLU A 74 -3.90 17.78 -9.15
N ASN A 75 -4.77 16.90 -9.64
CA ASN A 75 -4.41 15.57 -10.13
C ASN A 75 -3.60 14.72 -9.13
N VAL A 76 -4.02 14.72 -7.86
CA VAL A 76 -3.38 13.95 -6.79
C VAL A 76 -3.41 12.44 -7.14
N PRO A 77 -2.27 11.72 -7.06
CA PRO A 77 -2.25 10.28 -7.21
C PRO A 77 -3.15 9.59 -6.17
N ASN A 78 -3.68 8.42 -6.52
CA ASN A 78 -4.47 7.60 -5.59
C ASN A 78 -3.74 6.29 -5.30
N ILE A 79 -3.91 5.81 -4.07
CA ILE A 79 -3.59 4.44 -3.65
C ILE A 79 -4.74 3.52 -4.05
N THR A 80 -4.42 2.47 -4.78
CA THR A 80 -5.41 1.50 -5.26
C THR A 80 -5.91 0.59 -4.14
N LYS A 81 -7.13 0.07 -4.28
CA LYS A 81 -7.67 -0.92 -3.33
C LYS A 81 -6.79 -2.17 -3.25
N ALA A 82 -6.29 -2.63 -4.38
CA ALA A 82 -5.41 -3.79 -4.45
C ALA A 82 -4.15 -3.58 -3.60
N PHE A 83 -3.52 -2.40 -3.67
CA PHE A 83 -2.39 -2.09 -2.80
C PHE A 83 -2.78 -2.15 -1.31
N ALA A 84 -3.91 -1.55 -0.94
CA ALA A 84 -4.38 -1.58 0.44
C ALA A 84 -4.68 -2.99 0.95
N GLU A 85 -5.30 -3.83 0.14
CA GLU A 85 -5.57 -5.24 0.45
C GLU A 85 -4.28 -6.04 0.67
N GLU A 86 -3.23 -5.80 -0.13
CA GLU A 86 -1.92 -6.42 0.09
C GLU A 86 -1.25 -5.93 1.38
N MET A 87 -1.38 -4.64 1.73
CA MET A 87 -0.86 -4.13 3.01
C MET A 87 -1.59 -4.71 4.22
N VAL A 88 -2.89 -4.99 4.08
CA VAL A 88 -3.69 -5.74 5.08
C VAL A 88 -3.17 -7.16 5.22
N LYS A 89 -2.95 -7.88 4.12
CA LYS A 89 -2.38 -9.25 4.14
C LYS A 89 -1.00 -9.27 4.79
N ALA A 90 -0.16 -8.26 4.51
CA ALA A 90 1.16 -8.10 5.09
C ALA A 90 1.15 -7.64 6.56
N GLN A 91 -0.03 -7.31 7.12
CA GLN A 91 -0.20 -6.85 8.50
C GLN A 91 0.67 -5.61 8.84
N VAL A 92 0.74 -4.67 7.90
CA VAL A 92 1.38 -3.35 8.08
C VAL A 92 0.62 -2.56 9.15
N LYS A 93 1.32 -1.79 9.99
CA LYS A 93 0.66 -0.98 11.04
C LYS A 93 0.35 0.46 10.62
N ILE A 94 1.20 1.04 9.77
CA ILE A 94 1.09 2.42 9.30
C ILE A 94 1.47 2.47 7.83
N ILE A 95 0.69 3.19 7.02
CA ILE A 95 1.06 3.62 5.69
C ILE A 95 1.21 5.14 5.68
N GLY A 96 2.40 5.61 5.33
CA GLY A 96 2.70 7.03 5.12
C GLY A 96 2.82 7.35 3.64
N MET A 97 2.39 8.55 3.21
CA MET A 97 2.45 8.95 1.81
C MET A 97 2.67 10.45 1.63
N ASP A 98 3.33 10.83 0.53
CA ASP A 98 3.64 12.23 0.19
C ASP A 98 2.54 12.93 -0.63
N ILE A 99 1.30 12.45 -0.50
CA ILE A 99 0.08 12.95 -1.16
C ILE A 99 -0.98 13.38 -0.13
N LEU A 100 -2.03 14.06 -0.60
CA LEU A 100 -3.08 14.63 0.28
C LEU A 100 -3.87 13.57 1.03
N GLY A 101 -3.93 12.36 0.50
CA GLY A 101 -4.59 11.21 1.08
C GLY A 101 -4.59 10.05 0.11
N PRO A 102 -4.96 8.84 0.56
CA PRO A 102 -4.91 7.64 -0.26
C PRO A 102 -5.94 7.63 -1.39
N ASP A 103 -7.06 8.32 -1.25
CA ASP A 103 -8.12 8.36 -2.26
C ASP A 103 -9.10 9.53 -2.07
N ALA A 104 -10.07 9.60 -2.97
CA ALA A 104 -11.18 10.56 -2.99
C ALA A 104 -12.53 9.86 -2.70
N PRO A 105 -13.63 10.60 -2.46
CA PRO A 105 -14.95 10.00 -2.29
C PRO A 105 -15.26 8.95 -3.37
N PRO A 106 -15.74 7.74 -3.01
CA PRO A 106 -16.36 7.37 -1.73
C PRO A 106 -15.40 6.77 -0.68
N PHE A 107 -14.10 7.06 -0.77
CA PHE A 107 -13.04 6.67 0.18
C PHE A 107 -12.88 5.15 0.43
N PRO A 108 -12.92 4.29 -0.60
CA PRO A 108 -12.77 2.85 -0.40
C PRO A 108 -11.43 2.44 0.24
N THR A 109 -10.32 3.07 -0.13
CA THR A 109 -8.98 2.75 0.37
C THR A 109 -8.84 3.14 1.84
N HIS A 110 -9.34 4.32 2.24
CA HIS A 110 -9.44 4.68 3.66
C HIS A 110 -10.19 3.61 4.47
N LYS A 111 -11.35 3.16 3.98
CA LYS A 111 -12.18 2.16 4.66
C LYS A 111 -11.47 0.83 4.81
N ILE A 112 -10.75 0.37 3.79
CA ILE A 112 -9.98 -0.88 3.83
C ILE A 112 -8.87 -0.78 4.88
N LEU A 113 -8.07 0.29 4.85
CA LEU A 113 -6.92 0.45 5.74
C LEU A 113 -7.35 0.62 7.20
N LEU A 114 -8.18 1.62 7.48
CA LEU A 114 -8.61 1.94 8.85
C LEU A 114 -9.50 0.83 9.43
N GLY A 115 -10.33 0.18 8.60
CA GLY A 115 -11.14 -0.97 9.01
C GLY A 115 -10.31 -2.18 9.45
N ASN A 116 -9.05 -2.25 9.02
CA ASN A 116 -8.09 -3.28 9.43
C ASN A 116 -7.04 -2.75 10.42
N SER A 117 -7.32 -1.64 11.10
CA SER A 117 -6.41 -1.01 12.08
C SER A 117 -5.05 -0.57 11.51
N ILE A 118 -4.97 -0.31 10.21
CA ILE A 118 -3.80 0.28 9.57
C ILE A 118 -3.96 1.80 9.60
N LEU A 119 -3.07 2.48 10.32
CA LEU A 119 -3.08 3.93 10.43
C LEU A 119 -2.52 4.59 9.16
N ILE A 120 -2.99 5.79 8.88
CA ILE A 120 -2.61 6.56 7.68
C ILE A 120 -1.86 7.82 8.12
N ILE A 121 -0.76 8.11 7.44
CA ILE A 121 -0.06 9.39 7.53
C ILE A 121 -0.03 10.01 6.14
N GLU A 122 -0.59 11.20 6.02
CA GLU A 122 -0.70 11.93 4.76
C GLU A 122 0.27 13.11 4.75
N ASN A 123 0.46 13.70 3.57
CA ASN A 123 1.19 14.95 3.41
C ASN A 123 2.67 14.89 3.85
N LEU A 124 3.30 13.72 3.76
CA LEU A 124 4.73 13.59 4.00
C LEU A 124 5.53 14.39 2.96
N VAL A 125 6.73 14.81 3.36
CA VAL A 125 7.68 15.55 2.52
C VAL A 125 9.09 15.04 2.80
N ASN A 126 10.02 15.30 1.88
CA ASN A 126 11.41 14.86 1.95
C ASN A 126 11.62 13.34 1.89
N LEU A 127 10.65 12.57 1.37
CA LEU A 127 10.79 11.11 1.23
C LEU A 127 11.91 10.72 0.26
N GLU A 128 12.25 11.60 -0.70
CA GLU A 128 13.36 11.40 -1.63
C GLU A 128 14.72 11.26 -0.91
N LYS A 129 14.85 11.81 0.30
CA LYS A 129 16.07 11.71 1.11
C LYS A 129 16.28 10.33 1.73
N LEU A 130 15.28 9.46 1.65
CA LEU A 130 15.32 8.12 2.24
C LEU A 130 15.58 7.02 1.20
N LEU A 131 15.59 7.34 -0.10
CA LEU A 131 15.71 6.35 -1.17
C LEU A 131 17.03 5.57 -1.13
N ASP A 132 18.12 6.25 -0.76
CA ASP A 132 19.46 5.66 -0.66
C ASP A 132 19.82 5.25 0.78
N ILE A 133 18.86 5.34 1.72
CA ILE A 133 19.07 5.03 3.12
C ILE A 133 18.62 3.58 3.39
N PRO A 134 19.55 2.66 3.69
CA PRO A 134 19.25 1.23 3.74
C PRO A 134 18.37 0.83 4.93
N ASN A 135 18.47 1.57 6.04
CA ASN A 135 17.64 1.36 7.23
C ASN A 135 17.42 2.70 7.91
N PHE A 136 16.18 2.97 8.33
CA PHE A 136 15.82 4.15 9.11
C PHE A 136 14.67 3.81 10.06
N GLU A 137 14.59 4.55 11.16
CA GLU A 137 13.49 4.50 12.11
C GLU A 137 12.51 5.64 11.83
N VAL A 138 11.21 5.33 11.75
CA VAL A 138 10.16 6.35 11.65
C VAL A 138 9.57 6.60 13.03
N ILE A 139 9.66 7.85 13.48
CA ILE A 139 9.03 8.34 14.70
C ILE A 139 7.86 9.24 14.31
N ALA A 140 6.65 8.85 14.70
CA ALA A 140 5.41 9.57 14.42
C ALA A 140 4.52 9.56 15.67
N LEU A 141 4.68 10.58 16.52
CA LEU A 141 3.96 10.70 17.78
C LEU A 141 2.78 11.67 17.62
N PRO A 142 1.53 11.18 17.52
CA PRO A 142 0.36 12.05 17.42
C PRO A 142 0.13 12.82 18.72
N MET A 143 -0.54 13.96 18.63
CA MET A 143 -0.95 14.69 19.82
C MET A 143 -1.97 13.86 20.61
N LYS A 144 -1.88 13.91 21.95
CA LYS A 144 -2.82 13.22 22.84
C LYS A 144 -4.14 14.00 22.93
N LEU A 145 -5.00 13.79 21.94
CA LEU A 145 -6.30 14.46 21.80
C LEU A 145 -7.44 13.43 21.78
N GLN A 146 -8.64 13.84 22.22
CA GLN A 146 -9.87 13.08 22.01
C GLN A 146 -10.51 13.53 20.69
N ALA A 147 -9.91 13.12 19.58
CA ALA A 147 -10.32 13.50 18.22
C ALA A 147 -10.12 12.31 17.26
N ASP A 148 -10.69 12.42 16.06
CA ASP A 148 -10.57 11.44 14.98
C ASP A 148 -9.18 11.43 14.32
N ALA A 149 -8.45 12.54 14.39
CA ALA A 149 -7.08 12.67 13.92
C ALA A 149 -6.29 13.70 14.75
N SER A 150 -4.97 13.79 14.52
CA SER A 150 -4.15 14.87 15.06
C SER A 150 -2.98 15.18 14.15
N TRP A 151 -2.41 16.38 14.29
CA TRP A 151 -1.13 16.67 13.69
C TRP A 151 -0.03 15.84 14.33
N VAL A 152 0.94 15.45 13.51
CA VAL A 152 2.09 14.66 13.93
C VAL A 152 3.36 15.25 13.33
N ARG A 153 4.42 15.32 14.15
CA ARG A 153 5.77 15.57 13.63
C ARG A 153 6.38 14.22 13.27
N VAL A 154 6.36 13.88 11.99
CA VAL A 154 7.00 12.67 11.48
C VAL A 154 8.46 12.97 11.21
N VAL A 155 9.34 12.13 11.75
CA VAL A 155 10.79 12.17 11.46
C VAL A 155 11.29 10.78 11.13
N ALA A 156 12.28 10.73 10.25
CA ALA A 156 13.06 9.53 9.99
C ALA A 156 14.46 9.74 10.57
N VAL A 157 14.98 8.75 11.31
CA VAL A 157 16.30 8.75 11.92
C VAL A 157 17.11 7.61 11.29
N TYR A 158 18.32 7.92 10.81
CA TYR A 158 19.20 6.98 10.11
C TYR A 158 20.67 7.30 10.36
#